data_AF-A0A4Q5RIJ8-F1
#
_entry.id   AF-A0A4Q5RIJ8-F1
#
_cell.length_a   1.000
_cell.length_b   1.000
_cell.length_c   1.000
_cell.angle_alpha   90.00
_cell.angle_beta   90.00
_cell.angle_gamma   90.00
#
_symmetry.space_group_name_H-M   'P 1'
#
loop_
_entity.id
_entity.type
_entity.pdbx_description
1 polymer ?
#
loop_
_entity_poly.entity_id
_entity_poly.type
_entity_poly.pdbx_seq_one_letter_code
_entity_poly.pdbx_strand_id
1 'polypeptide(L)' 'MEIGTMGIGRKLAEYLYLRKRDPNEPQTQWMKYMHGINRISILMFLAALIIIILKLFVFKKR' A
#
# COMPACT_ATOMS: atom_id res chain seq x y z
N MET A 1 9.14 -20.47 23.25
CA MET A 1 8.29 -20.10 22.10
C MET A 1 8.09 -18.59 22.19
N GLU A 2 9.07 -17.81 21.73
CA GLU A 2 8.99 -16.35 21.79
C GLU A 2 8.05 -15.87 20.69
N ILE A 3 6.82 -15.56 21.08
CA ILE A 3 5.90 -14.76 20.27
C ILE A 3 6.41 -13.31 20.39
N GLY A 4 7.59 -13.05 19.82
CA GLY A 4 8.21 -11.75 19.80
C GLY A 4 7.27 -10.80 19.07
N THR A 5 6.92 -9.70 19.74
CA THR A 5 6.27 -8.52 19.17
C THR A 5 7.12 -7.98 18.02
N MET A 6 7.06 -8.60 16.85
CA MET A 6 7.50 -7.97 15.60
C MET A 6 6.56 -6.78 15.41
N GLY A 7 7.02 -5.62 15.91
CA GLY A 7 6.19 -4.47 16.20
C GLY A 7 5.27 -4.17 15.03
N ILE A 8 3.99 -3.95 15.35
CA ILE A 8 2.93 -3.68 14.37
C ILE A 8 3.37 -2.60 13.36
N GLY A 9 4.11 -1.59 13.82
CA GLY A 9 4.71 -0.56 12.96
C GLY A 9 5.68 -1.07 11.88
N ARG A 10 6.45 -2.12 12.16
CA ARG A 10 7.34 -2.75 11.16
C ARG A 10 6.54 -3.45 10.07
N LYS A 11 5.48 -4.18 10.47
CA LYS A 11 4.57 -4.83 9.52
C LYS A 11 3.80 -3.80 8.68
N LEU A 12 3.37 -2.70 9.29
CA LEU A 12 2.73 -1.58 8.59
C LEU A 12 3.70 -0.89 7.61
N ALA A 13 4.95 -0.67 8.00
CA ALA A 13 5.95 -0.06 7.13
C ALA A 13 6.35 -0.97 5.95
N GLU A 14 6.43 -2.29 6.18
CA GLU A 14 6.64 -3.29 5.11
C GLU A 14 5.40 -3.36 4.19
N TYR A 15 4.19 -3.33 4.75
CA TYR A 15 2.94 -3.28 3.98
C TYR A 15 2.82 -2.02 3.12
N LEU A 16 3.19 -0.86 3.66
CA LEU A 16 3.22 0.43 2.97
C LEU A 16 4.47 0.63 2.09
N TYR A 17 5.34 -0.37 1.97
CA TYR A 17 6.57 -0.29 1.16
C TYR A 17 7.56 0.81 1.58
N LEU A 18 7.47 1.32 2.80
CA LEU A 18 8.35 2.35 3.35
C LEU A 18 9.73 1.80 3.74
N ARG A 19 9.89 0.47 3.78
CA ARG A 19 11.13 -0.19 4.19
C ARG A 19 11.47 -1.35 3.24
N LYS A 20 12.77 -1.49 2.93
CA LYS A 20 13.27 -2.64 2.16
C LYS A 20 13.09 -3.92 2.99
N ARG A 21 12.63 -4.99 2.30
CA ARG A 21 12.58 -6.36 2.81
C ARG A 21 13.93 -6.79 3.38
N ASP A 22 13.87 -7.67 4.37
CA ASP A 22 15.03 -8.39 4.87
C ASP A 22 15.58 -9.28 3.74
N PRO A 23 16.89 -9.33 3.47
CA PRO A 23 17.43 -10.13 2.37
C PRO A 23 17.31 -11.65 2.61
N ASN A 24 17.07 -12.09 3.85
CA ASN A 24 17.04 -13.51 4.24
C ASN A 24 15.66 -14.17 4.12
N GLU A 25 14.61 -13.41 3.79
CA GLU A 25 13.25 -13.93 3.78
C GLU A 25 12.87 -14.55 2.42
N PRO A 26 12.11 -15.65 2.42
CA PRO A 26 11.82 -16.40 1.20
C PRO A 26 11.06 -15.52 0.20
N GLN A 27 11.61 -15.42 -1.01
CA GLN A 27 10.97 -14.72 -2.12
C GLN A 27 9.90 -15.62 -2.75
N THR A 28 8.76 -15.75 -2.09
CA THR A 28 7.63 -16.51 -2.60
C THR A 28 6.88 -15.72 -3.69
N GLN A 29 6.30 -16.43 -4.64
CA GLN A 29 5.47 -15.83 -5.70
C GLN A 29 4.25 -15.08 -5.10
N TRP A 30 3.71 -15.56 -3.99
CA TRP A 30 2.62 -14.93 -3.23
C TRP A 30 2.94 -13.50 -2.77
N MET A 31 4.20 -13.24 -2.40
CA MET A 31 4.65 -11.90 -2.01
C MET A 31 4.62 -10.91 -3.18
N LYS A 32 4.97 -11.38 -4.40
CA LYS A 32 4.88 -10.55 -5.61
C LYS A 32 3.43 -10.16 -5.91
N TYR A 33 2.49 -11.10 -5.75
CA TYR A 33 1.06 -10.81 -5.89
C TYR A 33 0.57 -9.84 -4.82
N MET A 34 0.99 -10.02 -3.56
CA MET A 34 0.63 -9.10 -2.46
C MET A 34 1.05 -7.66 -2.77
N HIS A 35 2.26 -7.47 -3.31
CA HIS A 35 2.71 -6.14 -3.72
C HIS A 35 1.95 -5.62 -4.95
N GLY A 36 1.68 -6.48 -5.93
CA GLY A 36 0.91 -6.11 -7.12
C GLY A 36 -0.47 -5.57 -6.75
N ILE A 37 -1.16 -6.24 -5.83
CA ILE A 37 -2.45 -5.80 -5.31
C ILE A 37 -2.33 -4.43 -4.62
N ASN A 38 -1.30 -4.22 -3.78
CA ASN A 38 -1.08 -2.93 -3.12
C ASN A 38 -0.75 -1.78 -4.10
N ARG A 39 -0.05 -2.07 -5.19
CA ARG A 39 0.19 -1.08 -6.26
C ARG A 39 -1.10 -0.68 -6.95
N ILE A 40 -1.95 -1.66 -7.27
CA ILE A 40 -3.24 -1.42 -7.92
C ILE A 40 -4.16 -0.63 -6.99
N SER A 41 -4.22 -0.95 -5.69
CA SER A 41 -5.07 -0.23 -4.74
C SER A 41 -4.67 1.23 -4.60
N ILE A 42 -3.38 1.55 -4.54
CA ILE A 42 -2.89 2.94 -4.50
C ILE A 42 -3.26 3.68 -5.79
N LEU A 43 -3.09 3.06 -6.96
CA LEU A 43 -3.46 3.68 -8.23
C LEU A 43 -4.96 3.98 -8.32
N MET A 44 -5.81 3.03 -7.91
CA MET A 44 -7.26 3.23 -7.87
C MET A 44 -7.67 4.32 -6.88
N PHE A 45 -7.04 4.35 -5.71
CA PHE A 45 -7.27 5.39 -4.70
C PHE A 45 -6.91 6.79 -5.22
N LEU A 46 -5.75 6.93 -5.86
CA LEU A 46 -5.31 8.20 -6.46
C LEU A 46 -6.23 8.63 -7.60
N ALA A 47 -6.66 7.70 -8.46
CA ALA A 47 -7.62 7.99 -9.52
C ALA A 47 -8.94 8.52 -8.95
N ALA A 48 -9.49 7.88 -7.91
CA ALA A 48 -10.69 8.35 -7.23
C ALA A 48 -10.50 9.74 -6.59
N LEU A 49 -9.34 9.98 -5.95
CA LEU A 49 -9.02 11.28 -5.35
C LEU A 49 -8.97 12.38 -6.41
N ILE A 50 -8.35 12.13 -7.56
CA ILE A 50 -8.32 13.05 -8.70
C ILE A 50 -9.73 13.35 -9.19
N ILE A 51 -10.58 12.32 -9.36
CA ILE A 51 -11.98 12.49 -9.79
C ILE A 51 -12.75 13.37 -8.81
N ILE A 52 -12.60 13.14 -7.51
CA ILE A 52 -13.26 13.94 -6.46
C ILE A 52 -12.80 15.40 -6.52
N ILE A 53 -11.50 15.65 -6.64
CA ILE A 53 -10.94 17.00 -6.75
C ILE A 53 -11.48 17.70 -8.01
N LEU A 54 -11.45 17.04 -9.17
CA LEU A 54 -12.00 17.61 -10.40
C LEU A 54 -13.49 17.90 -10.25
N LYS A 55 -14.27 17.00 -9.64
CA LYS A 55 -15.69 17.23 -9.39
C LYS A 55 -15.93 18.43 -8.47
N LEU A 56 -15.09 18.59 -7.44
CA LEU A 56 -15.25 19.64 -6.44
C LEU A 56 -14.80 21.03 -6.92
N PHE A 57 -13.77 21.10 -7.76
CA PHE A 57 -13.19 22.38 -8.20
C PHE A 57 -13.55 22.76 -9.65
N VAL A 58 -13.69 21.79 -10.54
CA VAL A 58 -13.95 22.03 -11.97
C VAL A 58 -15.44 21.92 -12.30
N PHE A 59 -16.10 20.87 -11.81
CA PHE A 59 -17.52 20.60 -12.12
C PHE A 59 -18.50 21.09 -11.06
N LYS A 60 -18.02 21.80 -10.02
CA LYS A 60 -18.87 22.50 -9.07
C LYS A 60 -19.47 23.73 -9.75
N LYS A 61 -20.47 23.46 -10.60
CA LYS A 61 -21.40 24.45 -11.12
C LYS A 61 -22.10 25.05 -9.90
N ARG A 62 -21.98 26.37 -9.73
CA ARG A 62 -22.82 27.09 -8.77
C ARG A 62 -24.29 26.81 -9.06
#